data_AF-A0A971WAV0-F1
#
_entry.id   AF-A0A971WAV0-F1
#
_cell.length_a   1.000
_cell.length_b   1.000
_cell.length_c   1.000
_cell.angle_alpha   90.00
_cell.angle_beta   90.00
_cell.angle_gamma   90.00
#
_symmetry.space_group_name_H-M   'P 1'
#
loop_
_entity.id
_entity.type
_entity.pdbx_description
1 polymer ?
#
loop_
_entity_poly.entity_id
_entity_poly.type
_entity_poly.pdbx_seq_one_letter_code
_entity_poly.pdbx_strand_id
1 'polypeptide(L)'
;MGYNLVWLGFILGCVAGFFIAGWFSRKHPPLETFFLRLLNLENRSMRTDTRVMLHELHQKVENLSAKMQRMDAQLQDLLAAKREKAISASSFLVNPEQKEGFNTSDRFAEIASLTKEGFSADEIAQRLNLGRGEVELILSLGKKPSWVAGSNLDS
;
A
#
# COMPACT_ATOMS: atom_id res chain seq x y z
N MET A 1 2.74 -60.09 35.49
CA MET A 1 3.85 -60.49 34.60
C MET A 1 4.29 -59.41 33.58
N GLY A 2 3.67 -58.21 33.51
CA GLY A 2 4.01 -57.19 32.49
C GLY A 2 5.23 -56.29 32.78
N TYR A 3 5.65 -56.15 34.04
CA TYR A 3 6.71 -55.20 34.44
C TYR A 3 8.09 -55.53 33.87
N ASN A 4 8.37 -56.80 33.61
CA ASN A 4 9.66 -57.24 33.09
C ASN A 4 9.88 -56.80 31.64
N LEU A 5 8.82 -56.65 30.83
CA LEU A 5 8.95 -56.24 29.43
C LEU A 5 9.32 -54.75 29.29
N VAL A 6 8.67 -53.89 30.09
CA VAL A 6 8.93 -52.44 30.08
C VAL A 6 10.34 -52.14 30.58
N TRP A 7 10.78 -52.85 31.61
CA TRP A 7 12.12 -52.68 32.18
C TRP A 7 13.22 -53.14 31.21
N LEU A 8 13.02 -54.24 30.49
CA LEU A 8 13.94 -54.68 29.43
C LEU A 8 14.01 -53.67 28.27
N GLY A 9 12.89 -53.07 27.87
CA GLY A 9 12.87 -52.03 26.84
C GLY A 9 13.65 -50.79 27.26
N PHE A 10 13.55 -50.39 28.53
CA PHE A 10 14.30 -49.25 29.06
C PHE A 10 15.81 -49.50 29.04
N ILE A 11 16.25 -50.69 29.49
CA ILE A 11 17.67 -51.06 29.47
C ILE A 11 18.19 -51.14 28.04
N LEU A 12 17.43 -51.74 27.13
CA LEU A 12 17.81 -51.85 25.73
C LEU A 12 17.94 -50.46 25.08
N GLY A 13 17.03 -49.53 25.41
CA GLY A 13 17.10 -48.14 24.99
C GLY A 13 18.32 -47.41 25.55
N CYS A 14 18.63 -47.59 26.83
CA CYS A 14 19.82 -47.00 27.46
C CYS A 14 21.12 -47.53 26.85
N VAL A 15 21.22 -48.83 26.59
CA VAL A 15 22.39 -49.45 25.95
C VAL A 15 22.54 -48.94 24.53
N ALA A 16 21.46 -48.92 23.74
CA ALA A 16 21.48 -48.37 22.38
C ALA A 16 21.90 -46.89 22.35
N GLY A 17 21.34 -46.08 23.26
CA GLY A 17 21.69 -44.66 23.40
C GLY A 17 23.16 -44.45 23.78
N PHE A 18 23.69 -45.28 24.70
CA PHE A 18 25.09 -45.21 25.11
C PHE A 18 26.05 -45.62 23.98
N PHE A 19 25.70 -46.63 23.19
CA PHE A 19 26.45 -46.99 21.99
C PHE A 19 26.42 -45.89 20.93
N ILE A 20 25.27 -45.25 20.70
CA ILE A 20 25.14 -44.15 19.74
C ILE A 20 25.97 -42.94 20.20
N ALA A 21 25.86 -42.56 21.47
CA ALA A 21 26.63 -41.46 22.05
C ALA A 21 28.13 -41.75 22.04
N GLY A 22 28.55 -42.93 22.47
CA GLY A 22 29.96 -43.36 22.44
C GLY A 22 30.52 -43.48 21.04
N TRP A 23 29.71 -43.92 20.06
CA TRP A 23 30.07 -43.91 18.64
C TRP A 23 30.25 -42.48 18.13
N PHE A 24 29.38 -41.55 18.53
CA PHE A 24 29.46 -40.13 18.20
C PHE A 24 30.68 -39.42 18.84
N SER A 25 31.13 -39.88 20.02
CA SER A 25 32.34 -39.37 20.67
C SER A 25 33.63 -39.95 20.08
N ARG A 26 33.60 -41.16 19.50
CA ARG A 26 34.78 -41.79 18.89
C ARG A 26 34.96 -41.47 17.42
N LYS A 27 33.85 -41.40 16.68
CA LYS A 27 33.81 -40.91 15.32
C LYS A 27 33.10 -39.58 15.42
N HIS A 28 33.83 -38.48 15.31
CA HIS A 28 33.24 -37.17 15.05
C HIS A 28 32.98 -37.09 13.53
N PRO A 29 31.86 -37.55 12.94
CA PRO A 29 31.47 -36.97 11.67
C PRO A 29 31.21 -35.49 11.97
N PRO A 30 31.84 -34.55 11.25
CA PRO A 30 31.65 -33.14 11.53
C PRO A 30 30.17 -32.82 11.30
N LEU A 31 29.42 -32.58 12.39
CA LEU A 31 28.03 -32.09 12.35
C LEU A 31 27.90 -30.88 11.42
N GLU A 32 28.98 -30.11 11.27
CA GLU A 32 29.15 -29.04 10.30
C GLU A 32 28.73 -29.46 8.90
N THR A 33 29.07 -30.68 8.43
CA THR A 33 28.69 -31.13 7.08
C THR A 33 27.19 -31.34 6.90
N PHE A 34 26.48 -31.73 7.97
CA PHE A 34 25.03 -31.86 7.94
C PHE A 34 24.37 -30.48 7.97
N PHE A 35 24.78 -29.60 8.88
CA PHE A 35 24.26 -28.24 8.97
C PHE A 35 24.60 -27.40 7.72
N LEU A 36 25.80 -27.52 7.16
CA LEU A 36 26.20 -26.86 5.92
C LEU A 36 25.37 -27.34 4.72
N ARG A 37 24.99 -28.62 4.67
CA ARG A 37 24.06 -29.11 3.65
C ARG A 37 22.66 -28.53 3.84
N LEU A 38 22.18 -28.47 5.08
CA LEU A 38 20.87 -27.92 5.39
C LEU A 38 20.80 -26.42 5.03
N LEU A 39 21.80 -25.64 5.43
CA LEU A 39 21.94 -24.22 5.11
C LEU A 39 22.09 -23.98 3.61
N ASN A 40 22.81 -24.85 2.89
CA ASN A 40 22.89 -24.77 1.43
C ASN A 40 21.57 -25.09 0.73
N LEU A 41 20.75 -26.00 1.28
CA LEU A 41 19.42 -26.28 0.77
C LEU A 41 18.47 -25.10 1.00
N GLU A 42 18.53 -24.49 2.18
CA GLU A 42 17.76 -23.29 2.52
C GLU A 42 18.15 -22.09 1.63
N ASN A 43 19.45 -21.86 1.42
CA ASN A 43 19.93 -20.83 0.50
C ASN A 43 19.53 -21.06 -0.95
N ARG A 44 19.43 -22.32 -1.40
CA ARG A 44 18.92 -22.65 -2.73
C ARG A 44 17.42 -22.33 -2.84
N SER A 45 16.66 -22.58 -1.78
CA SER A 45 15.23 -22.26 -1.71
C SER A 45 14.96 -20.75 -1.76
N MET A 46 15.72 -19.95 -0.99
CA MET A 46 15.57 -18.49 -1.00
C MET A 46 15.97 -17.88 -2.36
N ARG A 47 16.97 -18.46 -3.04
CA ARG A 47 17.35 -18.05 -4.40
C ARG A 47 16.28 -18.34 -5.44
N THR A 48 15.51 -19.41 -5.29
CA THR A 48 14.39 -19.69 -6.20
C THR A 48 13.23 -18.75 -5.94
N ASP A 49 12.92 -18.47 -4.68
CA ASP A 49 11.81 -17.61 -4.30
C ASP A 49 12.03 -16.16 -4.76
N THR A 50 13.24 -15.63 -4.56
CA THR A 50 13.61 -14.29 -5.07
C THR A 50 13.51 -14.18 -6.59
N ARG A 51 13.84 -15.24 -7.34
CA ARG A 51 13.68 -15.24 -8.81
C ARG A 51 12.22 -15.25 -9.23
N VAL A 52 11.39 -16.05 -8.57
CA VAL A 52 9.95 -16.10 -8.83
C VAL A 52 9.32 -14.74 -8.51
N MET A 53 9.65 -14.15 -7.36
CA MET A 53 9.18 -12.82 -6.97
C MET A 53 9.61 -11.73 -7.95
N LEU A 54 10.84 -11.79 -8.48
CA LEU A 54 11.32 -10.83 -9.48
C LEU A 54 10.54 -10.98 -10.81
N HIS A 55 10.21 -12.20 -11.21
CA HIS A 55 9.35 -12.45 -12.37
C HIS A 55 7.94 -11.93 -12.17
N GLU A 56 7.32 -12.18 -11.01
CA GLU A 56 6.00 -11.64 -10.69
C GLU A 56 5.99 -10.11 -10.68
N LEU A 57 7.05 -9.50 -10.15
CA LEU A 57 7.19 -8.05 -10.13
C LEU A 57 7.34 -7.49 -11.55
N HIS A 58 8.17 -8.13 -12.37
CA HIS A 58 8.34 -7.74 -13.77
C HIS A 58 7.03 -7.82 -14.55
N GLN A 59 6.30 -8.93 -14.39
CA GLN A 59 4.99 -9.12 -15.01
C GLN A 59 3.97 -8.07 -14.55
N LYS A 60 3.97 -7.71 -13.26
CA LYS A 60 3.11 -6.64 -12.74
C LYS A 60 3.47 -5.29 -13.34
N VAL A 61 4.76 -4.97 -13.49
CA VAL A 61 5.22 -3.72 -14.12
C VAL A 61 4.79 -3.65 -15.58
N GLU A 62 4.95 -4.73 -16.35
CA GLU A 62 4.51 -4.79 -17.75
C GLU A 62 3.00 -4.61 -17.88
N ASN A 63 2.22 -5.28 -17.01
CA ASN A 63 0.76 -5.17 -17.04
C ASN A 63 0.28 -3.76 -16.67
N LEU A 64 0.91 -3.13 -15.67
CA LEU A 64 0.64 -1.74 -15.31
C LEU A 64 1.00 -0.79 -16.46
N SER A 65 2.16 -1.01 -17.10
CA SER A 65 2.61 -0.21 -18.24
C SER A 65 1.62 -0.30 -19.41
N ALA A 66 1.19 -1.51 -19.76
CA ALA A 66 0.18 -1.72 -20.81
C ALA A 66 -1.16 -1.05 -20.46
N LYS A 67 -1.56 -1.09 -19.17
CA LYS A 67 -2.77 -0.41 -18.71
C LYS A 67 -2.64 1.11 -18.78
N MET A 68 -1.49 1.66 -18.39
CA MET A 68 -1.19 3.08 -18.48
C MET A 68 -1.23 3.56 -19.93
N GLN A 69 -0.60 2.82 -20.85
CA GLN A 69 -0.61 3.15 -22.27
C GLN A 69 -2.02 3.15 -22.87
N ARG A 70 -2.91 2.26 -22.43
CA ARG A 70 -4.33 2.27 -22.83
C ARG A 70 -5.07 3.50 -22.29
N MET A 71 -4.82 3.89 -21.04
CA MET A 71 -5.42 5.10 -20.46
C MET A 71 -4.89 6.36 -21.15
N ASP A 72 -3.60 6.42 -21.49
CA ASP A 72 -3.02 7.54 -22.22
C ASP A 72 -3.63 7.68 -23.62
N ALA A 73 -3.85 6.56 -24.32
CA ALA A 73 -4.56 6.56 -25.60
C ALA A 73 -6.01 7.09 -25.45
N GLN A 74 -6.73 6.64 -24.41
CA GLN A 74 -8.08 7.14 -24.13
C GLN A 74 -8.10 8.63 -23.80
N LEU A 75 -7.11 9.12 -23.03
CA LEU A 75 -6.98 10.55 -22.73
C LEU A 75 -6.69 11.35 -23.99
N GLN A 76 -5.84 10.83 -24.88
CA GLN A 76 -5.52 11.47 -26.14
C GLN A 76 -6.74 11.55 -27.07
N ASP A 77 -7.55 10.48 -27.14
CA ASP A 77 -8.80 10.46 -27.89
C ASP A 77 -9.83 11.45 -27.31
N LEU A 78 -9.96 11.52 -25.98
CA LEU A 78 -10.82 12.49 -25.32
C LEU A 78 -10.36 13.93 -25.56
N LEU A 79 -9.05 14.18 -25.55
CA LEU A 79 -8.48 15.48 -25.87
C LEU A 79 -8.69 15.85 -27.34
N ALA A 80 -8.55 14.89 -28.26
CA ALA A 80 -8.82 15.08 -29.69
C ALA A 80 -10.31 15.41 -29.92
N ALA A 81 -11.22 14.64 -29.33
CA ALA A 81 -12.66 14.89 -29.39
C ALA A 81 -13.05 16.23 -28.75
N LYS A 82 -12.40 16.61 -27.63
CA LYS A 82 -12.58 17.93 -27.01
C LYS A 82 -12.08 19.04 -27.93
N ARG A 83 -10.97 18.84 -28.63
CA ARG A 83 -10.41 19.79 -29.60
C ARG A 83 -11.31 19.96 -30.82
N GLU A 84 -11.88 18.88 -31.36
CA GLU A 84 -12.84 18.95 -32.47
C GLU A 84 -14.15 19.65 -32.07
N LYS A 85 -14.63 19.38 -30.85
CA LYS A 85 -15.76 20.13 -30.27
C LYS A 85 -15.42 21.59 -30.05
N ALA A 86 -14.21 21.91 -29.58
CA ALA A 86 -13.76 23.29 -29.41
C ALA A 86 -13.58 24.00 -30.75
N ILE A 87 -13.11 23.32 -31.81
CA ILE A 87 -12.97 23.89 -33.15
C ILE A 87 -14.36 24.14 -33.76
N SER A 88 -15.29 23.19 -33.64
CA SER A 88 -16.68 23.35 -34.13
C SER A 88 -17.48 24.38 -33.32
N ALA A 89 -17.22 24.51 -32.02
CA ALA A 89 -17.78 25.58 -31.19
C ALA A 89 -17.12 26.95 -31.49
N SER A 90 -15.83 26.98 -31.83
CA SER A 90 -15.10 28.21 -32.16
C SER A 90 -15.46 28.81 -33.52
N SER A 91 -16.00 28.01 -34.45
CA SER A 91 -16.57 28.55 -35.71
C SER A 91 -17.92 29.22 -35.51
N PHE A 92 -18.55 29.12 -34.33
CA PHE A 92 -19.86 29.71 -34.06
C PHE A 92 -19.88 30.80 -32.99
N LEU A 93 -18.86 30.96 -32.14
CA LEU A 93 -18.87 32.01 -31.11
C LEU A 93 -17.47 32.59 -30.85
N VAL A 94 -17.25 33.80 -31.38
CA VAL A 94 -16.42 34.82 -30.73
C VAL A 94 -17.14 35.22 -29.43
N ASN A 95 -16.82 34.57 -28.31
CA ASN A 95 -16.96 35.17 -26.98
C ASN A 95 -16.08 34.41 -25.94
N PRO A 96 -15.04 35.03 -25.36
CA PRO A 96 -14.12 34.35 -24.46
C PRO A 96 -14.52 34.53 -22.99
N GLU A 97 -15.61 33.90 -22.54
CA GLU A 97 -15.92 33.80 -21.11
C GLU A 97 -16.66 32.49 -20.79
N GLN A 98 -15.92 31.40 -20.67
CA GLN A 98 -16.28 30.33 -19.73
C GLN A 98 -15.05 29.48 -19.42
N LYS A 99 -14.08 30.14 -18.76
CA LYS A 99 -13.24 29.43 -17.81
C LYS A 99 -14.08 29.25 -16.54
N GLU A 100 -14.89 28.19 -16.47
CA GLU A 100 -15.16 27.57 -15.17
C GLU A 100 -13.91 26.77 -14.75
N GLY A 101 -12.81 27.52 -14.54
CA GLY A 101 -11.81 27.10 -13.59
C GLY A 101 -12.49 27.21 -12.24
N PHE A 102 -12.96 26.08 -11.74
CA PHE A 102 -13.61 25.94 -10.45
C PHE A 102 -12.60 26.40 -9.38
N ASN A 103 -12.64 27.69 -9.01
CA ASN A 103 -11.81 28.29 -7.97
C ASN A 103 -12.28 27.75 -6.62
N THR A 104 -11.94 26.49 -6.35
CA THR A 104 -12.19 25.84 -5.06
C THR A 104 -11.59 26.67 -3.94
N SER A 105 -10.39 27.21 -4.14
CA SER A 105 -9.67 28.05 -3.17
C SER A 105 -10.45 29.28 -2.70
N ASP A 106 -11.18 29.95 -3.59
CA ASP A 106 -11.95 31.14 -3.24
C ASP A 106 -13.20 30.77 -2.42
N ARG A 107 -13.84 29.65 -2.79
CA ARG A 107 -14.98 29.10 -2.04
C ARG A 107 -14.60 28.63 -0.64
N PHE A 108 -13.41 28.03 -0.48
CA PHE A 108 -12.87 27.66 0.81
C PHE A 108 -12.70 28.87 1.74
N ALA A 109 -12.18 29.98 1.21
CA ALA A 109 -11.97 31.21 1.97
C ALA A 109 -13.31 31.83 2.41
N GLU A 110 -14.31 31.82 1.53
CA GLU A 110 -15.65 32.37 1.79
C GLU A 110 -16.45 31.52 2.80
N ILE A 111 -16.37 30.19 2.74
CA ILE A 111 -16.96 29.31 3.76
C ILE A 111 -16.30 29.55 5.12
N ALA A 112 -14.98 29.71 5.15
CA ALA A 112 -14.24 29.96 6.37
C ALA A 112 -14.57 31.33 7.00
N SER A 113 -14.80 32.38 6.20
CA SER A 113 -15.24 33.68 6.72
C SER A 113 -16.65 33.63 7.27
N LEU A 114 -17.60 33.01 6.56
CA LEU A 114 -18.98 32.88 7.03
C LEU A 114 -19.09 32.04 8.31
N THR A 115 -18.25 31.02 8.45
CA THR A 115 -18.18 30.22 9.69
C THR A 115 -17.64 31.04 10.87
N LYS A 116 -16.67 31.93 10.62
CA LYS A 116 -16.15 32.86 11.65
C LYS A 116 -17.19 33.91 12.05
N GLU A 117 -18.09 34.28 11.14
CA GLU A 117 -19.21 35.18 11.41
C GLU A 117 -20.36 34.50 12.19
N GLY A 118 -20.27 33.18 12.40
CA GLY A 118 -21.22 32.41 13.21
C GLY A 118 -22.39 31.80 12.45
N PHE A 119 -22.36 31.82 11.11
CA PHE A 119 -23.38 31.16 10.29
C PHE A 119 -23.29 29.63 10.42
N SER A 120 -24.46 28.99 10.43
CA SER A 120 -24.56 27.53 10.44
C SER A 120 -24.22 26.92 9.08
N ALA A 121 -23.81 25.65 9.06
CA ALA A 121 -23.45 24.96 7.81
C ALA A 121 -24.61 24.91 6.80
N ASP A 122 -25.85 24.85 7.27
CA ASP A 122 -27.05 24.85 6.42
C ASP A 122 -27.28 26.24 5.77
N GLU A 123 -27.05 27.34 6.50
CA GLU A 123 -27.15 28.70 5.97
C GLU A 123 -26.03 29.02 4.97
N ILE A 124 -24.82 28.53 5.23
CA ILE A 124 -23.69 28.66 4.30
C ILE A 124 -23.96 27.88 3.01
N ALA A 125 -24.48 26.65 3.14
CA ALA A 125 -24.87 25.82 2.00
C ALA A 125 -25.93 26.51 1.15
N GLN A 126 -26.94 27.13 1.78
CA GLN A 126 -27.98 27.88 1.07
C GLN A 126 -27.43 29.14 0.38
N ARG A 127 -26.53 29.89 1.04
CA ARG A 127 -25.98 31.15 0.53
C ARG A 127 -25.00 30.95 -0.62
N LEU A 128 -24.25 29.85 -0.60
CA LEU A 128 -23.26 29.50 -1.63
C LEU A 128 -23.80 28.49 -2.66
N ASN A 129 -25.05 28.07 -2.53
CA ASN A 129 -25.69 27.05 -3.36
C ASN A 129 -24.87 25.75 -3.42
N LEU A 130 -24.36 25.31 -2.26
CA LEU A 130 -23.54 24.12 -2.08
C LEU A 130 -24.32 23.02 -1.36
N GLY A 131 -23.87 21.78 -1.50
CA GLY A 131 -24.38 20.69 -0.68
C GLY A 131 -23.94 20.84 0.78
N ARG A 132 -24.83 20.58 1.74
CA ARG A 132 -24.48 20.54 3.18
C ARG A 132 -23.24 19.68 3.46
N GLY A 133 -23.15 18.51 2.82
CA GLY A 133 -22.01 17.61 2.95
C GLY A 133 -20.70 18.17 2.40
N GLU A 134 -20.75 19.05 1.39
CA GLU A 134 -19.57 19.72 0.86
C GLU A 134 -19.06 20.77 1.86
N VAL A 135 -19.95 21.58 2.43
CA VAL A 135 -19.59 22.57 3.47
C VAL A 135 -18.98 21.88 4.68
N GLU A 136 -19.57 20.77 5.15
CA GLU A 136 -19.06 20.00 6.29
C GLU A 136 -17.69 19.36 6.01
N LEU A 137 -17.49 18.82 4.80
CA LEU A 137 -16.20 18.28 4.37
C LEU A 137 -15.13 19.38 4.36
N ILE A 138 -15.45 20.55 3.82
CA ILE A 138 -14.56 21.71 3.75
C ILE A 138 -14.14 22.16 5.16
N LEU A 139 -15.10 22.27 6.08
CA LEU A 139 -14.83 22.61 7.47
C LEU A 139 -13.99 21.55 8.20
N SER A 140 -14.20 20.28 7.86
CA SER A 140 -13.42 19.16 8.39
C SER A 140 -11.98 19.16 7.90
N LEU A 141 -11.75 19.54 6.63
CA LEU A 141 -10.41 19.69 6.05
C LEU A 141 -9.64 20.89 6.61
N GLY A 142 -10.35 21.97 6.98
CA GLY A 142 -9.75 23.14 7.63
C GLY A 142 -9.31 22.90 9.09
N LYS A 143 -9.87 21.89 9.76
CA LYS A 143 -9.43 21.48 11.10
C LYS A 143 -8.18 20.61 10.97
N LYS A 144 -7.01 21.26 11.07
CA LYS A 144 -5.72 20.56 11.17
C LYS A 144 -5.80 19.51 12.29
N PRO A 145 -5.54 18.23 12.02
CA PRO A 145 -5.70 17.21 13.04
C PRO A 145 -4.60 17.42 14.11
N SER A 146 -5.01 17.34 15.38
CA SER A 146 -4.22 17.75 16.54
C SER A 146 -2.87 17.02 16.72
N TRP A 147 -2.64 15.91 16.02
CA TRP A 147 -1.36 15.21 15.99
C TRP A 147 -0.27 15.92 15.16
N VAL A 148 -0.61 16.97 14.40
CA VAL A 148 0.35 17.77 13.60
C VAL A 148 0.74 19.09 14.31
N ALA A 149 0.18 19.38 15.49
CA ALA A 149 0.46 20.62 16.24
C ALA A 149 1.56 20.46 17.32
N GLY A 150 2.46 19.48 17.17
CA GLY A 150 3.54 19.18 18.12
C GLY A 150 4.94 19.62 17.68
N SER A 151 5.11 20.39 16.60
CA SER A 151 6.44 20.68 16.05
C SER A 151 6.63 22.15 15.65
N ASN A 152 6.32 23.09 16.54
CA ASN A 152 6.88 24.45 16.52
C ASN A 152 6.54 25.19 17.82
N LEU A 153 7.25 24.80 18.87
CA LEU A 153 7.67 25.70 19.94
C LEU A 153 9.20 25.63 19.95
N ASP A 154 9.83 26.79 20.11
CA ASP A 154 11.27 27.05 20.20
C ASP A 154 12.00 27.38 18.88
N SER A 155 11.93 28.66 18.49
CA SER A 155 13.11 29.53 18.32
C SER A 155 12.70 31.00 18.21
#